data_AF-A0A7Y6CUH4-F1
#
_entry.id   AF-A0A7Y6CUH4-F1
#
_cell.length_a   1.000
_cell.length_b   1.000
_cell.length_c   1.000
_cell.angle_alpha   90.00
_cell.angle_beta   90.00
_cell.angle_gamma   90.00
#
_symmetry.space_group_name_H-M   'P 1'
#
loop_
_entity.id
_entity.type
_entity.pdbx_description
1 polymer ?
#
loop_
_entity_poly.entity_id
_entity_poly.type
_entity_poly.pdbx_seq_one_letter_code
_entity_poly.pdbx_strand_id
1 'polypeptide(L)'
;GAIRDDLVRADELLSPFLLSRVELRETNEATEESRGSTLLSAIASAHTGEDVVVLCWSDRDWRRLIHEENAWSDGHDDAGLVDGMAFVEDGRVHMLLPDCNLLGRLRDERLADRNREGLIDATRAVTVFAHELQHFRLPEGTEAEVECAAVEQAARVGRDLGLDGEENELIHEVYGETVRPELAAEYRRPCS
;
A
#
# COMPACT_ATOMS: atom_id res chain seq x y z
N GLY A 1 -14.76 -30.57 -13.49
CA GLY A 1 -16.21 -30.79 -13.68
C GLY A 1 -16.69 -29.64 -14.52
N ALA A 2 -17.12 -29.91 -15.76
CA ALA A 2 -16.97 -29.02 -16.92
C ALA A 2 -17.01 -27.50 -16.66
N ILE A 3 -17.97 -26.99 -15.89
CA ILE A 3 -18.09 -25.56 -15.53
C ILE A 3 -16.86 -25.02 -14.77
N ARG A 4 -16.31 -25.79 -13.81
CA ARG A 4 -15.11 -25.42 -13.06
C ARG A 4 -13.87 -25.40 -13.94
N ASP A 5 -13.83 -26.27 -14.96
CA ASP A 5 -12.70 -26.37 -15.89
C ASP A 5 -12.76 -25.23 -16.92
N ASP A 6 -13.96 -24.79 -17.32
CA ASP A 6 -14.19 -23.64 -18.19
C ASP A 6 -13.89 -22.29 -17.48
N LEU A 7 -14.19 -22.18 -16.19
CA LEU A 7 -13.86 -20.99 -15.39
C LEU A 7 -12.35 -20.82 -15.19
N VAL A 8 -11.63 -21.89 -14.84
CA VAL A 8 -10.17 -21.85 -14.74
C VAL A 8 -9.53 -21.45 -16.08
N ARG A 9 -10.08 -21.95 -17.19
CA ARG A 9 -9.59 -21.61 -18.52
C ARG A 9 -9.89 -20.17 -18.93
N ALA A 10 -11.03 -19.62 -18.52
CA ALA A 10 -11.35 -18.21 -18.75
C ALA A 10 -10.43 -17.30 -17.90
N ASP A 11 -10.16 -17.68 -16.66
CA ASP A 11 -9.23 -16.99 -15.77
C ASP A 11 -7.81 -16.94 -16.36
N GLU A 12 -7.28 -18.08 -16.82
CA GLU A 12 -5.99 -18.14 -17.52
C GLU A 12 -5.92 -17.24 -18.77
N LEU A 13 -7.04 -17.08 -19.49
CA LEU A 13 -7.13 -16.26 -20.70
C LEU A 13 -7.26 -14.76 -20.40
N LEU A 14 -7.90 -14.40 -19.28
CA LEU A 14 -8.13 -13.02 -18.86
C LEU A 14 -6.99 -12.50 -17.99
N SER A 15 -6.25 -13.38 -17.33
CA SER A 15 -5.15 -13.06 -16.41
C SER A 15 -4.15 -12.02 -16.95
N PRO A 16 -3.71 -12.07 -18.23
CA PRO A 16 -2.79 -11.07 -18.79
C PRO A 16 -3.41 -9.67 -18.97
N PHE A 17 -4.73 -9.55 -18.87
CA PHE A 17 -5.49 -8.31 -19.06
C PHE A 17 -5.96 -7.70 -17.74
N LEU A 18 -5.81 -8.42 -16.61
CA LEU A 18 -6.13 -7.89 -15.29
C LEU A 18 -5.06 -6.87 -14.88
N LEU A 19 -5.49 -5.67 -14.47
CA LEU A 19 -4.55 -4.63 -14.04
C LEU A 19 -3.67 -5.11 -12.88
N SER A 20 -4.18 -5.98 -12.01
CA SER A 20 -3.40 -6.58 -10.91
C SER A 20 -2.14 -7.32 -11.38
N ARG A 21 -2.14 -7.83 -12.62
CA ARG A 21 -1.05 -8.65 -13.19
C ARG A 21 -0.23 -7.95 -14.27
N VAL A 22 -0.53 -6.69 -14.57
CA VAL A 22 0.22 -5.89 -15.56
C VAL A 22 1.64 -5.63 -15.07
N GLU A 23 2.59 -5.64 -16.00
CA GLU A 23 3.92 -5.06 -15.83
C GLU A 23 3.87 -3.57 -16.20
N LEU A 24 4.20 -2.72 -15.23
CA LEU A 24 4.25 -1.28 -15.44
C LEU A 24 5.69 -0.84 -15.71
N ARG A 25 5.85 0.28 -16.42
CA ARG A 25 7.17 0.92 -16.54
C ARG A 25 7.72 1.22 -15.15
N GLU A 26 8.95 0.83 -14.90
CA GLU A 26 9.62 1.10 -13.63
C GLU A 26 10.27 2.50 -13.63
N THR A 27 10.00 3.25 -12.56
CA THR A 27 10.70 4.50 -12.24
C THR A 27 10.47 4.88 -10.78
N ASN A 28 11.38 5.66 -10.19
CA ASN A 28 11.19 6.27 -8.87
C ASN A 28 10.75 7.74 -8.95
N GLU A 29 10.76 8.31 -10.15
CA GLU A 29 10.39 9.69 -10.38
C GLU A 29 8.89 9.92 -10.14
N ALA A 30 8.57 11.10 -9.62
CA ALA A 30 7.18 11.54 -9.55
C ALA A 30 6.59 11.64 -10.96
N THR A 31 5.40 11.07 -11.14
CA THR A 31 4.70 10.99 -12.43
C THR A 31 3.19 11.07 -12.22
N GLU A 32 2.46 11.33 -13.30
CA GLU A 32 0.99 11.26 -13.35
C GLU A 32 0.48 9.92 -13.91
N GLU A 33 1.36 9.10 -14.45
CA GLU A 33 1.05 7.78 -15.02
C GLU A 33 1.38 6.64 -14.05
N SER A 34 0.62 5.55 -14.12
CA SER A 34 0.86 4.34 -13.34
C SER A 34 2.25 3.77 -13.61
N ARG A 35 2.96 3.31 -12.57
CA ARG A 35 4.35 2.84 -12.64
C ARG A 35 4.66 1.74 -11.63
N GLY A 36 5.72 0.98 -11.88
CA GLY A 36 6.41 0.20 -10.85
C GLY A 36 7.41 1.08 -10.11
N SER A 37 7.51 0.97 -8.78
CA SER A 37 8.47 1.73 -7.97
C SER A 37 9.64 0.86 -7.54
N THR A 38 10.81 1.03 -8.17
CA THR A 38 12.00 0.23 -7.84
C THR A 38 12.46 0.46 -6.39
N LEU A 39 12.37 1.70 -5.90
CA LEU A 39 12.70 2.07 -4.53
C LEU A 39 11.77 1.39 -3.54
N LEU A 40 10.45 1.54 -3.71
CA LEU A 40 9.50 0.98 -2.77
C LEU A 40 9.50 -0.55 -2.84
N SER A 41 9.71 -1.14 -4.02
CA SER A 41 9.87 -2.60 -4.17
C SER A 41 11.10 -3.13 -3.41
N ALA A 42 12.23 -2.41 -3.46
CA ALA A 42 13.42 -2.78 -2.69
C ALA A 42 13.20 -2.68 -1.18
N ILE A 43 12.48 -1.64 -0.71
CA ILE A 43 12.10 -1.51 0.71
C ILE A 43 11.15 -2.63 1.09
N ALA A 44 10.07 -2.83 0.32
CA ALA A 44 9.08 -3.88 0.57
C ALA A 44 9.74 -5.25 0.72
N SER A 45 10.58 -5.62 -0.27
CA SER A 45 11.26 -6.91 -0.27
C SER A 45 12.20 -7.09 0.93
N ALA A 46 12.86 -6.02 1.37
CA ALA A 46 13.72 -6.07 2.56
C ALA A 46 12.93 -6.27 3.87
N HIS A 47 11.71 -5.74 3.94
CA HIS A 47 10.85 -5.82 5.12
C HIS A 47 10.05 -7.11 5.20
N THR A 48 9.67 -7.69 4.06
CA THR A 48 8.93 -8.95 3.98
C THR A 48 9.86 -10.16 3.93
N GLY A 49 11.08 -10.01 3.40
CA GLY A 49 12.00 -11.12 3.15
C GLY A 49 11.66 -11.91 1.88
N GLU A 50 10.76 -11.39 1.06
CA GLU A 50 10.26 -11.98 -0.19
C GLU A 50 10.45 -11.01 -1.35
N ASP A 51 10.42 -11.48 -2.59
CA ASP A 51 10.47 -10.60 -3.77
C ASP A 51 9.11 -9.91 -3.94
N VAL A 52 9.01 -8.64 -3.50
CA VAL A 52 7.77 -7.84 -3.54
C VAL A 52 7.89 -6.68 -4.52
N VAL A 53 6.95 -6.60 -5.45
CA VAL A 53 6.82 -5.51 -6.42
C VAL A 53 5.77 -4.51 -5.96
N VAL A 54 6.14 -3.23 -5.88
CA VAL A 54 5.23 -2.13 -5.57
C VAL A 54 4.78 -1.44 -6.85
N LEU A 55 3.47 -1.50 -7.11
CA LEU A 55 2.80 -0.91 -8.27
C LEU A 55 1.98 0.31 -7.83
N CYS A 56 2.25 1.44 -8.46
CA CYS A 56 1.67 2.74 -8.14
C CYS A 56 0.69 3.14 -9.25
N TRP A 57 -0.57 3.36 -8.89
CA TRP A 57 -1.66 3.52 -9.85
C TRP A 57 -2.19 4.94 -9.88
N SER A 58 -2.27 5.53 -11.08
CA SER A 58 -3.01 6.78 -11.26
C SER A 58 -4.44 6.62 -10.76
N ASP A 59 -5.10 7.68 -10.27
CA ASP A 59 -6.48 7.57 -9.73
C ASP A 59 -7.45 6.88 -10.70
N ARG A 60 -7.31 7.17 -12.01
CA ARG A 60 -8.12 6.53 -13.05
C ARG A 60 -7.90 5.01 -13.11
N ASP A 61 -6.64 4.58 -13.07
CA ASP A 61 -6.30 3.16 -13.19
C ASP A 61 -6.52 2.43 -11.85
N TRP A 62 -6.37 3.11 -10.71
CA TRP A 62 -6.72 2.61 -9.39
C TRP A 62 -8.20 2.27 -9.28
N ARG A 63 -9.09 3.20 -9.68
CA ARG A 63 -10.53 2.95 -9.72
C ARG A 63 -10.90 1.75 -10.59
N ARG A 64 -10.17 1.55 -11.69
CA ARG A 64 -10.35 0.39 -12.57
C ARG A 64 -9.88 -0.89 -11.89
N LEU A 65 -8.69 -0.88 -11.27
CA LEU A 65 -8.16 -1.99 -10.50
C LEU A 65 -9.15 -2.42 -9.42
N ILE A 66 -9.60 -1.51 -8.56
CA ILE A 66 -10.58 -1.81 -7.49
C ILE A 66 -11.90 -2.34 -8.06
N HIS A 67 -12.37 -1.78 -9.18
CA HIS A 67 -13.58 -2.28 -9.84
C HIS A 67 -13.41 -3.72 -10.36
N GLU A 68 -12.26 -4.03 -10.96
CA GLU A 68 -11.92 -5.38 -11.39
C GLU A 68 -11.87 -6.32 -10.19
N GLU A 69 -11.12 -5.97 -9.15
CA GLU A 69 -10.96 -6.80 -7.96
C GLU A 69 -12.28 -7.08 -7.24
N ASN A 70 -13.14 -6.08 -7.04
CA ASN A 70 -14.48 -6.28 -6.49
C ASN A 70 -15.35 -7.23 -7.31
N ALA A 71 -15.17 -7.26 -8.63
CA ALA A 71 -15.93 -8.16 -9.50
C ALA A 71 -15.48 -9.62 -9.37
N TRP A 72 -14.24 -9.86 -8.94
CA TRP A 72 -13.65 -11.19 -8.79
C TRP A 72 -13.70 -11.75 -7.36
N SER A 73 -13.58 -10.88 -6.35
CA SER A 73 -13.57 -11.27 -4.93
C SER A 73 -14.95 -11.29 -4.28
N ASP A 74 -16.02 -10.96 -5.04
CA ASP A 74 -17.33 -10.54 -4.49
C ASP A 74 -17.18 -9.38 -3.47
N GLY A 75 -16.06 -8.65 -3.51
CA GLY A 75 -15.73 -7.50 -2.67
C GLY A 75 -16.61 -6.29 -2.98
N HIS A 76 -16.69 -5.36 -2.02
CA HIS A 76 -17.52 -4.16 -2.11
C HIS A 76 -16.70 -2.90 -1.76
N ASP A 77 -15.39 -2.95 -2.01
CA ASP A 77 -14.47 -1.89 -1.63
C ASP A 77 -14.73 -0.63 -2.45
N ASP A 78 -14.75 0.53 -1.78
CA ASP A 78 -14.84 1.81 -2.46
C ASP A 78 -13.42 2.27 -2.81
N ALA A 79 -13.15 2.47 -4.09
CA ALA A 79 -11.86 2.97 -4.57
C ALA A 79 -11.47 4.35 -4.00
N GLY A 80 -12.42 5.10 -3.42
CA GLY A 80 -12.16 6.35 -2.72
C GLY A 80 -11.85 6.19 -1.23
N LEU A 81 -11.88 4.96 -0.68
CA LEU A 81 -11.61 4.64 0.72
C LEU A 81 -10.44 3.69 0.91
N VAL A 82 -9.89 3.14 -0.17
CA VAL A 82 -8.75 2.21 -0.17
C VAL A 82 -7.59 2.89 -0.88
N ASP A 83 -6.46 3.01 -0.17
CA ASP A 83 -5.25 3.68 -0.65
C ASP A 83 -4.11 2.68 -0.94
N GLY A 84 -4.25 1.43 -0.48
CA GLY A 84 -3.30 0.33 -0.63
C GLY A 84 -3.97 -1.03 -0.62
N MET A 85 -3.35 -2.02 -1.28
CA MET A 85 -3.73 -3.44 -1.21
C MET A 85 -2.52 -4.36 -1.39
N ALA A 86 -2.42 -5.41 -0.58
CA ALA A 86 -1.42 -6.45 -0.69
C ALA A 86 -1.97 -7.72 -1.37
N PHE A 87 -1.33 -8.12 -2.46
CA PHE A 87 -1.63 -9.33 -3.21
C PHE A 87 -0.52 -10.32 -2.90
N VAL A 88 -0.61 -10.94 -1.72
CA VAL A 88 0.47 -11.75 -1.12
C VAL A 88 0.85 -12.92 -2.04
N GLU A 89 -0.13 -13.60 -2.63
CA GLU A 89 0.12 -14.75 -3.53
C GLU A 89 0.92 -14.36 -4.79
N ASP A 90 0.75 -13.14 -5.28
CA ASP A 90 1.39 -12.64 -6.50
C ASP A 90 2.65 -11.80 -6.19
N GLY A 91 3.02 -11.64 -4.92
CA GLY A 91 4.20 -10.86 -4.51
C GLY A 91 4.05 -9.37 -4.79
N ARG A 92 2.84 -8.81 -4.67
CA ARG A 92 2.55 -7.44 -5.12
C ARG A 92 1.92 -6.58 -4.04
N VAL A 93 2.33 -5.30 -4.03
CA VAL A 93 1.65 -4.24 -3.27
C VAL A 93 1.18 -3.21 -4.28
N HIS A 94 -0.12 -2.92 -4.26
CA HIS A 94 -0.76 -1.92 -5.10
C HIS A 94 -1.03 -0.69 -4.24
N MET A 95 -0.63 0.50 -4.70
CA MET A 95 -0.86 1.75 -3.98
C MET A 95 -1.35 2.85 -4.92
N LEU A 96 -2.03 3.83 -4.34
CA LEU A 96 -2.30 5.09 -5.02
C LEU A 96 -1.01 5.83 -5.41
N LEU A 97 -0.96 6.33 -6.64
CA LEU A 97 0.19 7.04 -7.17
C LEU A 97 0.56 8.31 -6.38
N PRO A 98 -0.40 9.13 -5.88
CA PRO A 98 -0.07 10.24 -4.97
C PRO A 98 0.77 9.81 -3.77
N ASP A 99 0.46 8.68 -3.14
CA ASP A 99 1.18 8.15 -1.98
C ASP A 99 2.56 7.65 -2.39
N CYS A 100 2.65 6.87 -3.46
CA CYS A 100 3.94 6.45 -4.01
C CYS A 100 4.87 7.63 -4.34
N ASN A 101 4.32 8.70 -4.93
CA ASN A 101 5.07 9.90 -5.24
C ASN A 101 5.50 10.64 -3.97
N LEU A 102 4.65 10.65 -2.95
CA LEU A 102 4.96 11.25 -1.66
C LEU A 102 6.07 10.49 -0.95
N LEU A 103 5.96 9.16 -0.84
CA LEU A 103 6.97 8.29 -0.25
C LEU A 103 8.33 8.40 -0.96
N GLY A 104 8.32 8.49 -2.30
CA GLY A 104 9.54 8.69 -3.08
C GLY A 104 10.27 10.01 -2.76
N ARG A 105 9.52 11.07 -2.43
CA ARG A 105 10.09 12.39 -2.08
C ARG A 105 10.63 12.47 -0.66
N LEU A 106 10.22 11.59 0.26
CA LEU A 106 10.69 11.62 1.66
C LEU A 106 12.20 11.41 1.81
N ARG A 107 12.87 10.91 0.77
CA ARG A 107 14.34 10.80 0.75
C ARG A 107 15.05 12.14 0.66
N ASP A 108 14.42 13.10 0.00
CA ASP A 108 15.03 14.38 -0.38
C ASP A 108 14.34 15.57 0.31
N GLU A 109 13.16 15.37 0.89
CA GLU A 109 12.34 16.41 1.52
C GLU A 109 12.06 16.10 3.00
N ARG A 110 12.24 17.11 3.87
CA ARG A 110 11.92 16.98 5.30
C ARG A 110 10.43 17.08 5.54
N LEU A 111 9.89 16.27 6.45
CA LEU A 111 8.49 16.36 6.90
C LEU A 111 8.20 17.68 7.60
N ALA A 112 9.16 18.21 8.36
CA ALA A 112 9.02 19.46 9.09
C ALA A 112 8.75 20.69 8.20
N ASP A 113 9.10 20.60 6.91
CA ASP A 113 8.87 21.69 5.94
C ASP A 113 7.46 21.64 5.33
N ARG A 114 6.70 20.57 5.59
CA ARG A 114 5.32 20.42 5.10
C ARG A 114 4.35 21.20 5.97
N ASN A 115 3.25 21.65 5.36
CA ASN A 115 2.10 22.13 6.11
C ASN A 115 1.40 20.96 6.82
N ARG A 116 0.42 21.27 7.70
CA ARG A 116 -0.30 20.24 8.46
C ARG A 116 -0.96 19.17 7.57
N GLU A 117 -1.54 19.58 6.45
CA GLU A 117 -2.20 18.67 5.50
C GLU A 117 -1.17 17.71 4.88
N GLY A 118 -0.07 18.23 4.33
CA GLY A 118 0.98 17.40 3.75
C GLY A 118 1.68 16.49 4.76
N LEU A 119 1.70 16.86 6.04
CA LEU A 119 2.17 15.99 7.12
C LEU A 119 1.20 14.83 7.39
N ILE A 120 -0.11 15.10 7.38
CA ILE A 120 -1.14 14.06 7.49
C ILE A 120 -1.06 13.10 6.31
N ASP A 121 -0.95 13.62 5.09
CA ASP A 121 -0.82 12.80 3.87
C ASP A 121 0.44 11.93 3.93
N ALA A 122 1.57 12.49 4.36
CA ALA A 122 2.82 11.72 4.48
C ALA A 122 2.71 10.64 5.56
N THR A 123 2.07 10.96 6.68
CA THR A 123 1.79 10.00 7.75
C THR A 123 0.94 8.85 7.22
N ARG A 124 -0.17 9.15 6.55
CA ARG A 124 -1.06 8.13 5.94
C ARG A 124 -0.30 7.27 4.94
N ALA A 125 0.42 7.87 4.00
CA ALA A 125 1.16 7.12 2.99
C ALA A 125 2.19 6.17 3.61
N VAL A 126 2.93 6.60 4.64
CA VAL A 126 3.91 5.76 5.34
C VAL A 126 3.21 4.62 6.08
N THR A 127 2.10 4.89 6.76
CA THR A 127 1.38 3.88 7.54
C THR A 127 0.64 2.90 6.66
N VAL A 128 0.01 3.33 5.56
CA VAL A 128 -0.59 2.45 4.55
C VAL A 128 0.48 1.55 3.96
N PHE A 129 1.63 2.11 3.55
CA PHE A 129 2.70 1.26 3.01
C PHE A 129 3.19 0.24 4.05
N ALA A 130 3.41 0.66 5.30
CA ALA A 130 3.78 -0.28 6.37
C ALA A 130 2.70 -1.34 6.63
N HIS A 131 1.42 -0.98 6.52
CA HIS A 131 0.27 -1.88 6.65
C HIS A 131 0.31 -2.96 5.58
N GLU A 132 0.44 -2.59 4.30
CA GLU A 132 0.46 -3.57 3.22
C GLU A 132 1.62 -4.56 3.34
N LEU A 133 2.77 -4.14 3.88
CA LEU A 133 3.89 -5.05 4.13
C LEU A 133 3.60 -6.07 5.24
N GLN A 134 2.72 -5.75 6.19
CA GLN A 134 2.37 -6.67 7.27
C GLN A 134 1.48 -7.82 6.80
N HIS A 135 0.69 -7.66 5.75
CA HIS A 135 -0.06 -8.77 5.17
C HIS A 135 0.83 -9.93 4.70
N PHE A 136 2.05 -9.64 4.22
CA PHE A 136 3.03 -10.69 3.87
C PHE A 136 3.57 -11.42 5.11
N ARG A 137 3.66 -10.73 6.24
CA ARG A 137 4.25 -11.27 7.48
C ARG A 137 3.21 -11.93 8.38
N LEU A 138 1.97 -11.51 8.26
CA LEU A 138 0.81 -11.94 9.03
C LEU A 138 -0.31 -12.37 8.06
N PRO A 139 -0.10 -13.41 7.24
CA PRO A 139 -1.08 -13.83 6.23
C PRO A 139 -2.39 -14.35 6.84
N GLU A 140 -2.37 -14.73 8.12
CA GLU A 140 -3.55 -15.15 8.89
C GLU A 140 -4.02 -14.07 9.89
N GLY A 141 -3.35 -12.91 9.89
CA GLY A 141 -3.65 -11.80 10.80
C GLY A 141 -4.93 -11.08 10.40
N THR A 142 -5.66 -10.61 11.39
CA THR A 142 -6.78 -9.68 11.18
C THR A 142 -6.26 -8.29 10.84
N GLU A 143 -7.08 -7.45 10.17
CA GLU A 143 -6.76 -6.03 9.90
C GLU A 143 -6.27 -5.26 11.13
N ALA A 144 -6.82 -5.60 12.31
CA ALA A 144 -6.38 -5.02 13.58
C ALA A 144 -4.94 -5.41 13.96
N GLU A 145 -4.59 -6.69 13.79
CA GLU A 145 -3.26 -7.21 14.10
C GLU A 145 -2.23 -6.68 13.10
N VAL A 146 -2.61 -6.65 11.81
CA VAL A 146 -1.83 -6.05 10.72
C VAL A 146 -1.57 -4.58 11.01
N GLU A 147 -2.62 -3.80 11.33
CA GLU A 147 -2.49 -2.37 11.64
C GLU A 147 -1.61 -2.11 12.86
N CYS A 148 -1.76 -2.90 13.93
CA CYS A 148 -0.92 -2.79 15.10
C CYS A 148 0.56 -3.05 14.79
N ALA A 149 0.86 -4.12 14.05
CA ALA A 149 2.21 -4.42 13.61
C ALA A 149 2.76 -3.34 12.64
N ALA A 150 1.89 -2.76 11.82
CA ALA A 150 2.23 -1.72 10.86
C ALA A 150 2.69 -0.45 11.56
N VAL A 151 1.96 -0.01 12.60
CA VAL A 151 2.33 1.15 13.42
C VAL A 151 3.70 0.92 14.05
N GLU A 152 3.96 -0.25 14.63
CA GLU A 152 5.28 -0.57 15.20
C GLU A 152 6.40 -0.60 14.15
N GLN A 153 6.09 -1.02 12.92
CA GLN A 153 7.04 -1.08 11.81
C GLN A 153 7.24 0.28 11.12
N ALA A 154 6.29 1.22 11.24
CA ALA A 154 6.29 2.49 10.52
C ALA A 154 7.60 3.25 10.71
N ALA A 155 8.18 3.25 11.92
CA ALA A 155 9.47 3.90 12.19
C ALA A 155 10.64 3.26 11.42
N ARG A 156 10.61 1.95 11.15
CA ARG A 156 11.63 1.28 10.32
C ARG A 156 11.44 1.63 8.85
N VAL A 157 10.21 1.57 8.35
CA VAL A 157 9.86 1.95 6.98
C VAL A 157 10.25 3.41 6.72
N GLY A 158 9.90 4.32 7.64
CA GLY A 158 10.24 5.74 7.56
C GLY A 158 11.74 5.98 7.43
N ARG A 159 12.59 5.28 8.20
CA ARG A 159 14.05 5.38 8.05
C ARG A 159 14.56 4.94 6.68
N ASP A 160 14.01 3.88 6.11
CA ASP A 160 14.42 3.41 4.78
C ASP A 160 13.95 4.37 3.65
N LEU A 161 12.90 5.13 3.95
CA LEU A 161 12.41 6.27 3.15
C LEU A 161 13.19 7.57 3.39
N GLY A 162 14.15 7.61 4.33
CA GLY A 162 15.02 8.76 4.58
C GLY A 162 14.65 9.61 5.80
N LEU A 163 13.60 9.26 6.54
CA LEU A 163 13.17 10.01 7.71
C LEU A 163 14.12 9.85 8.90
N ASP A 164 14.40 10.95 9.59
CA ASP A 164 15.18 10.95 10.83
C ASP A 164 14.33 10.55 12.06
N GLY A 165 14.96 10.51 13.24
CA GLY A 165 14.27 10.10 14.48
C GLY A 165 13.11 11.02 14.87
N GLU A 166 13.28 12.33 14.70
CA GLU A 166 12.27 13.34 15.03
C GLU A 166 11.08 13.23 14.08
N GLU A 167 11.36 13.01 12.79
CA GLU A 167 10.33 12.81 11.77
C GLU A 167 9.52 11.53 11.97
N ASN A 168 10.15 10.44 12.43
CA ASN A 168 9.43 9.22 12.77
C ASN A 168 8.55 9.39 14.02
N GLU A 169 9.03 10.11 15.04
CA GLU A 169 8.21 10.46 16.21
C GLU A 169 6.98 11.30 15.81
N LEU A 170 7.17 12.25 14.89
CA LEU A 170 6.10 13.08 14.36
C LEU A 170 5.04 12.26 13.60
N ILE A 171 5.45 11.26 12.80
CA ILE A 171 4.51 10.32 12.17
C ILE A 171 3.67 9.58 13.21
N HIS A 172 4.30 9.07 14.28
CA HIS A 172 3.58 8.35 15.33
C HIS A 172 2.56 9.24 16.06
N GLU A 173 2.93 10.49 16.36
CA GLU A 173 2.03 11.48 16.97
C GLU A 173 0.84 11.78 16.07
N VAL A 174 1.10 12.17 14.82
CA VAL A 174 0.06 12.54 13.85
C VAL A 174 -0.85 11.34 13.54
N TYR A 175 -0.29 10.13 13.46
CA TYR A 175 -1.06 8.93 13.26
C TYR A 175 -2.04 8.71 14.43
N GLY A 176 -1.55 8.78 15.67
CA GLY A 176 -2.38 8.57 16.86
C GLY A 176 -3.48 9.62 17.03
N GLU A 177 -3.16 10.89 16.76
CA GLU A 177 -4.08 12.01 16.99
C GLU A 177 -5.07 12.24 15.84
N THR A 178 -4.67 11.97 14.60
CA THR A 178 -5.43 12.38 13.41
C THR A 178 -5.83 11.20 12.54
N VAL A 179 -4.90 10.31 12.17
CA VAL A 179 -5.18 9.23 11.21
C VAL A 179 -5.99 8.10 11.84
N ARG A 180 -5.51 7.54 12.96
CA ARG A 180 -6.14 6.40 13.63
C ARG A 180 -7.62 6.65 13.99
N PRO A 181 -8.03 7.82 14.50
CA PRO A 181 -9.45 8.08 14.79
C PRO A 181 -10.39 7.97 13.59
N GLU A 182 -9.89 8.21 12.38
CA GLU A 182 -10.66 8.21 11.13
C GLU A 182 -10.77 6.82 10.49
N LEU A 183 -9.91 5.88 10.87
CA LEU A 183 -9.95 4.50 10.36
C LEU A 183 -11.25 3.78 10.74
N ALA A 184 -11.62 2.78 9.94
CA ALA A 184 -12.76 1.93 10.24
C ALA A 184 -12.59 1.18 11.57
N ALA A 185 -13.70 0.71 12.15
CA ALA A 185 -13.70 0.17 13.50
C ALA A 185 -12.83 -1.10 13.67
N GLU A 186 -12.66 -1.90 12.62
CA GLU A 186 -11.77 -3.07 12.63
C GLU A 186 -10.31 -2.72 12.86
N TYR A 187 -9.78 -1.66 12.23
CA TYR A 187 -8.38 -1.22 12.38
C TYR A 187 -8.08 -0.61 13.75
N ARG A 188 -9.10 -0.05 14.44
CA ARG A 188 -8.89 0.73 15.67
C ARG A 188 -8.77 -0.09 16.95
N ARG A 189 -8.85 -1.43 16.87
CA ARG A 189 -8.79 -2.29 18.07
C ARG A 189 -7.46 -2.09 18.84
N PRO A 190 -7.46 -2.23 20.17
CA PRO A 190 -6.23 -2.10 20.95
C PRO A 190 -5.20 -3.15 20.54
N CYS A 191 -3.94 -2.74 20.43
CA CYS A 191 -2.82 -3.66 20.25
C CYS A 191 -2.60 -4.42 21.57
N SER A 192 -2.47 -5.75 21.48
CA SER A 192 -2.39 -6.67 22.64
C SER A 192 -0.98 -6.83 23.19
#